data_AF-A0A662GR68-F1
#
_entry.id   AF-A0A662GR68-F1
#
_cell.length_a   1.000
_cell.length_b   1.000
_cell.length_c   1.000
_cell.angle_alpha   90.00
_cell.angle_beta   90.00
_cell.angle_gamma   90.00
#
_symmetry.space_group_name_H-M   'P 1'
#
loop_
_entity.id
_entity.type
_entity.pdbx_description
1 polymer ?
#
loop_
_entity_poly.entity_id
_entity_poly.type
_entity_poly.pdbx_seq_one_letter_code
_entity_poly.pdbx_strand_id
1 'polypeptide(L)'
;MSAVIDVRVLERKFGATYRGERGMALEDIGKLALEILVAEKMLEEALKKEKDEERRRALQKQLERVKKLRDSVVTLYTYRLFGYAPP
;
A
#
# COMPACT_ATOMS: atom_id res chain seq x y z
N MET A 1 -11.63 -14.96 -12.31
CA MET A 1 -10.20 -14.58 -12.13
C MET A 1 -10.11 -13.71 -10.89
N SER A 2 -9.57 -14.21 -9.78
CA SER A 2 -9.34 -13.38 -8.60
C SER A 2 -8.14 -12.48 -8.92
N ALA A 3 -8.36 -11.17 -9.05
CA ALA A 3 -7.27 -10.22 -9.23
C ALA A 3 -6.43 -10.23 -7.95
N VAL A 4 -5.35 -11.03 -7.94
CA VAL A 4 -4.35 -10.96 -6.89
C VAL A 4 -3.70 -9.60 -7.05
N ILE A 5 -4.03 -8.67 -6.16
CA ILE A 5 -3.37 -7.37 -6.13
C ILE A 5 -1.88 -7.62 -5.87
N ASP A 6 -1.05 -7.37 -6.87
CA ASP A 6 0.39 -7.52 -6.75
C ASP A 6 0.95 -6.34 -5.95
N VAL A 7 1.31 -6.62 -4.69
CA VAL A 7 1.94 -5.67 -3.76
C VAL A 7 3.18 -5.01 -4.39
N ARG A 8 3.89 -5.69 -5.30
CA ARG A 8 5.06 -5.14 -6.01
C ARG A 8 4.68 -4.00 -6.96
N VAL A 9 3.45 -3.96 -7.46
CA VAL A 9 2.96 -2.84 -8.28
C VAL A 9 2.75 -1.61 -7.40
N LEU A 10 2.15 -1.79 -6.22
CA LEU A 10 1.94 -0.70 -5.25
C LEU A 10 3.28 -0.15 -4.74
N GLU A 11 4.24 -1.03 -4.42
CA GLU A 11 5.59 -0.63 -4.02
C GLU A 11 6.34 0.09 -5.14
N ARG A 12 6.17 -0.32 -6.41
CA ARG A 12 6.75 0.38 -7.56
C ARG A 12 6.14 1.75 -7.76
N LYS A 13 4.81 1.85 -7.68
CA LYS A 13 4.09 3.15 -7.72
C LYS A 13 4.64 4.06 -6.63
N PHE A 14 4.68 3.59 -5.37
CA PHE A 14 5.23 4.34 -4.24
C PHE A 14 6.72 4.72 -4.41
N GLY A 15 7.55 3.82 -4.91
CA GLY A 15 8.97 4.07 -5.12
C GLY A 15 9.27 5.05 -6.26
N ALA A 16 8.43 5.10 -7.29
CA ALA A 16 8.49 6.13 -8.34
C ALA A 16 7.99 7.48 -7.80
N THR A 17 6.90 7.43 -7.04
CA THR A 17 6.30 8.50 -6.24
C THR A 17 7.30 9.17 -5.29
N TYR A 18 8.16 8.41 -4.62
CA TYR A 18 9.12 8.94 -3.65
C TYR A 18 10.42 9.47 -4.30
N ARG A 19 10.83 8.92 -5.46
CA ARG A 19 12.09 9.28 -6.14
C ARG A 19 11.96 10.34 -7.23
N GLY A 20 10.74 10.68 -7.67
CA GLY A 20 10.50 11.67 -8.72
C GLY A 20 10.56 13.12 -8.21
N GLU A 21 11.52 13.87 -8.72
CA GLU A 21 11.87 15.29 -8.45
C GLU A 21 10.80 16.36 -8.79
N ARG A 22 9.51 16.05 -8.74
CA ARG A 22 8.44 17.07 -8.66
C ARG A 22 7.39 16.54 -7.72
N GLY A 23 7.30 17.16 -6.54
CA GLY A 23 6.41 16.71 -5.47
C GLY A 23 5.00 16.46 -6.01
N MET A 24 4.50 15.24 -5.85
CA MET A 24 3.15 14.88 -6.28
C MET A 24 2.13 15.84 -5.69
N ALA A 25 1.05 16.02 -6.44
CA ALA A 25 -0.17 16.58 -5.90
C ALA A 25 -0.68 15.67 -4.76
N LEU A 26 -1.26 16.30 -3.73
CA LEU A 26 -1.91 15.57 -2.64
C LEU A 26 -2.94 14.55 -3.16
N GLU A 27 -3.60 14.86 -4.27
CA GLU A 27 -4.57 13.98 -4.90
C GLU A 27 -3.97 12.64 -5.34
N ASP A 28 -2.77 12.62 -5.90
CA ASP A 28 -2.13 11.38 -6.37
C ASP A 28 -1.71 10.49 -5.19
N ILE A 29 -1.24 11.11 -4.11
CA ILE A 29 -0.95 10.40 -2.86
C ILE A 29 -2.24 9.83 -2.26
N GLY A 30 -3.33 10.59 -2.29
CA GLY A 30 -4.65 10.14 -1.85
C GLY A 30 -5.17 8.95 -2.68
N LYS A 31 -5.03 8.99 -4.01
CA LYS A 31 -5.38 7.87 -4.90
C LYS A 31 -4.57 6.61 -4.55
N LEU A 32 -3.26 6.75 -4.34
CA LEU A 32 -2.40 5.64 -3.94
C LEU A 32 -2.80 5.07 -2.56
N ALA A 33 -3.16 5.92 -1.61
CA ALA A 33 -3.65 5.48 -0.30
C ALA A 33 -4.93 4.64 -0.42
N LEU A 34 -5.88 5.06 -1.27
CA LEU A 34 -7.10 4.31 -1.54
C LEU A 34 -6.81 2.95 -2.20
N GLU A 35 -5.92 2.90 -3.20
CA GLU A 35 -5.51 1.64 -3.83
C GLU A 35 -4.93 0.65 -2.80
N ILE A 36 -4.11 1.16 -1.89
CA ILE A 36 -3.48 0.35 -0.82
C ILE A 36 -4.53 -0.15 0.18
N LEU A 37 -5.50 0.69 0.56
CA LEU A 37 -6.60 0.28 1.45
C LEU A 37 -7.46 -0.83 0.83
N VAL A 38 -7.77 -0.73 -0.46
CA VAL A 38 -8.48 -1.79 -1.19
C VAL A 38 -7.67 -3.08 -1.19
N ALA A 39 -6.36 -2.99 -1.45
CA ALA A 39 -5.46 -4.14 -1.40
C ALA A 39 -5.41 -4.81 -0.03
N GLU A 40 -5.33 -4.00 1.04
CA GLU A 40 -5.35 -4.47 2.42
C GLU A 40 -6.63 -5.24 2.70
N LYS A 41 -7.79 -4.68 2.35
CA LYS A 41 -9.10 -5.33 2.57
C LYS A 41 -9.23 -6.64 1.81
N MET A 42 -8.79 -6.69 0.56
CA MET A 42 -8.83 -7.92 -0.24
C MET A 42 -7.94 -9.01 0.37
N LEU A 43 -6.74 -8.66 0.86
CA LEU A 43 -5.85 -9.60 1.53
C LEU A 43 -6.43 -10.08 2.87
N GLU A 44 -7.05 -9.20 3.67
CA GLU A 44 -7.75 -9.57 4.91
C GLU A 44 -8.90 -10.55 4.65
N GLU A 45 -9.69 -10.32 3.60
CA GLU A 45 -10.78 -11.23 3.22
C GLU A 45 -10.27 -12.58 2.71
N ALA A 46 -9.20 -12.60 1.91
CA ALA A 46 -8.57 -13.83 1.46
C ALA A 46 -8.06 -14.64 2.66
N LEU A 47 -7.42 -13.98 3.63
CA LEU A 47 -6.90 -14.60 4.85
C LEU A 47 -7.98 -15.25 5.72
N LYS A 48 -9.18 -14.66 5.79
CA LYS A 48 -10.32 -15.23 6.54
C LYS A 48 -10.85 -16.52 5.93
N LYS A 49 -10.72 -16.67 4.61
CA LYS A 49 -11.27 -17.80 3.84
C LYS A 49 -10.23 -18.89 3.58
N GLU A 50 -8.94 -18.57 3.73
CA GLU A 50 -7.85 -19.49 3.46
C GLU A 50 -7.70 -20.54 4.58
N LYS A 51 -7.70 -21.81 4.16
CA LYS A 51 -7.59 -22.98 5.05
C LYS A 51 -6.21 -23.63 4.96
N ASP A 52 -5.50 -23.40 3.86
CA ASP A 52 -4.15 -23.89 3.64
C ASP A 52 -3.14 -23.04 4.43
N GLU A 53 -2.34 -23.67 5.28
CA GLU A 53 -1.45 -22.96 6.20
C GLU A 53 -0.28 -22.27 5.47
N GLU A 54 0.25 -22.89 4.41
CA GLU A 54 1.33 -22.33 3.62
C GLU A 54 0.87 -21.06 2.89
N ARG A 55 -0.29 -21.13 2.22
CA ARG A 55 -0.94 -19.97 1.59
C ARG A 55 -1.32 -18.91 2.60
N ARG A 56 -1.83 -19.30 3.77
CA ARG A 56 -2.16 -18.35 4.84
C ARG A 56 -0.94 -17.56 5.30
N ARG A 57 0.21 -18.22 5.49
CA ARG A 57 1.49 -17.55 5.80
C ARG A 57 1.94 -16.63 4.67
N ALA A 58 1.78 -17.03 3.40
CA ALA A 58 2.10 -16.19 2.25
C ALA A 58 1.22 -14.92 2.20
N LEU A 59 -0.09 -15.06 2.40
CA LEU A 59 -1.04 -13.94 2.48
C LEU A 59 -0.73 -13.00 3.65
N GLN A 60 -0.34 -13.54 4.82
CA GLN A 60 0.09 -12.72 5.97
C GLN A 60 1.30 -11.87 5.64
N LYS A 61 2.33 -12.46 5.02
CA LYS A 61 3.52 -11.71 4.58
C LYS A 61 3.18 -10.60 3.59
N GLN A 62 2.24 -10.85 2.66
CA GLN A 62 1.77 -9.82 1.74
C GLN A 62 1.01 -8.71 2.47
N LEU A 63 0.12 -9.08 3.39
CA LEU A 63 -0.66 -8.13 4.18
C LEU A 63 0.23 -7.22 5.02
N GLU A 64 1.26 -7.76 5.67
CA GLU A 64 2.23 -6.96 6.42
C GLU A 64 2.96 -5.94 5.55
N ARG A 65 3.34 -6.32 4.32
CA ARG A 65 3.96 -5.39 3.36
C ARG A 65 3.01 -4.27 2.96
N VAL A 66 1.75 -4.59 2.67
CA VAL A 66 0.72 -3.60 2.32
C VAL A 66 0.48 -2.64 3.49
N LYS A 67 0.41 -3.13 4.73
CA LYS A 67 0.28 -2.28 5.93
C LYS A 67 1.46 -1.31 6.08
N LYS A 68 2.69 -1.78 5.94
CA LYS A 68 3.88 -0.91 5.97
C LYS A 68 3.85 0.15 4.87
N LEU A 69 3.41 -0.23 3.68
CA LEU A 69 3.28 0.69 2.55
C LEU A 69 2.20 1.75 2.80
N ARG A 70 1.04 1.33 3.34
CA ARG A 70 -0.04 2.23 3.76
C ARG A 70 0.48 3.27 4.74
N ASP A 71 1.15 2.82 5.78
CA ASP A 71 1.65 3.71 6.82
C ASP A 71 2.62 4.74 6.21
N SER A 72 3.53 4.28 5.34
CA SER A 72 4.47 5.16 4.62
C SER A 72 3.77 6.21 3.73
N VAL A 73 2.69 5.82 3.04
CA VAL A 73 1.91 6.71 2.17
C VAL A 73 1.09 7.71 2.97
N VAL A 74 0.47 7.27 4.06
CA VAL A 74 -0.27 8.13 5.00
C VAL A 74 0.68 9.14 5.64
N THR A 75 1.85 8.70 6.05
CA THR A 75 2.92 9.56 6.55
C THR A 75 3.26 10.61 5.50
N LEU A 76 3.63 10.21 4.28
CA LEU A 76 3.96 11.14 3.19
C LEU A 76 2.82 12.14 2.91
N TYR A 77 1.57 11.67 2.85
CA TYR A 77 0.40 12.50 2.67
C TYR A 77 0.29 13.57 3.76
N THR A 78 0.43 13.15 5.01
CA THR A 78 0.36 14.02 6.20
C THR A 78 1.46 15.08 6.15
N TYR A 79 2.71 14.67 5.91
CA TYR A 79 3.84 15.60 5.77
C TYR A 79 3.57 16.63 4.67
N ARG A 80 3.05 16.18 3.52
CA ARG A 80 2.75 17.07 2.40
C ARG A 80 1.58 18.02 2.67
N LEU A 81 0.54 17.55 3.37
CA LEU A 81 -0.65 18.32 3.70
C LEU A 81 -0.33 19.45 4.68
N PHE A 82 0.52 19.19 5.67
CA PHE A 82 0.86 20.14 6.72
C PHE A 82 2.18 20.91 6.47
N GLY A 83 2.85 20.67 5.34
CA GLY A 83 4.09 21.37 4.96
C GLY A 83 5.32 20.98 5.80
N TYR A 84 5.30 19.82 6.43
CA TYR A 84 6.44 19.30 7.19
C TYR A 84 7.46 18.63 6.25
N ALA A 85 8.75 18.70 6.59
CA ALA A 85 9.77 17.89 5.92
C ALA A 85 9.60 16.40 6.31
N PRO A 86 9.57 15.46 5.34
CA PRO A 86 9.48 14.04 5.66
C PRO A 86 10.70 13.59 6.50
N PRO A 87 10.55 12.57 7.36
CA PRO A 87 11.59 12.07 8.26
C PRO A 87 12.67 11.28 7.52
#